data_AF-A0A3D0PVZ4-F1
#
_entry.id   AF-A0A3D0PVZ4-F1
#
_cell.length_a   1.000
_cell.length_b   1.000
_cell.length_c   1.000
_cell.angle_alpha   90.00
_cell.angle_beta   90.00
_cell.angle_gamma   90.00
#
_symmetry.space_group_name_H-M   'P 1'
#
loop_
_entity.id
_entity.type
_entity.pdbx_description
1 polymer ?
#
loop_
_entity_poly.entity_id
_entity_poly.type
_entity_poly.pdbx_seq_one_letter_code
_entity_poly.pdbx_strand_id
1 'polypeptide(L)'
;QIAQEGAIQIFQELNGSMEEAIVGVVGVLQFDVLEYRLKNEYKVNIRMETLPHEYIRWIENEDLDPKTLDLTSDTRCIQDLKGNHLLLFVSEWNITWAAEHNPQLKLSEFGGAKM
;
A
#
# COMPACT_ATOMS: atom_id res chain seq x y z
N GLN A 1 -14.70 -10.14 1.87
CA GLN A 1 -14.60 -11.42 2.62
C GLN A 1 -13.16 -11.95 2.69
N ILE A 2 -12.33 -11.89 1.64
CA ILE A 2 -10.92 -12.36 1.69
C ILE A 2 -10.00 -11.41 2.49
N ALA A 3 -10.16 -10.08 2.35
CA ALA A 3 -9.41 -9.08 3.14
C ALA A 3 -9.84 -9.01 4.63
N GLN A 4 -10.83 -9.81 5.04
CA GLN A 4 -11.50 -9.67 6.35
C GLN A 4 -10.79 -10.46 7.48
N GLU A 5 -9.81 -11.29 7.13
CA GLU A 5 -9.04 -12.12 8.08
C GLU A 5 -7.68 -11.51 8.46
N GLY A 6 -7.43 -10.24 8.13
CA GLY A 6 -6.22 -9.50 8.56
C GLY A 6 -4.90 -9.96 7.92
N ALA A 7 -4.91 -11.03 7.12
CA ALA A 7 -3.73 -11.60 6.49
C ALA A 7 -3.36 -10.94 5.14
N ILE A 8 -4.34 -10.31 4.48
CA ILE A 8 -4.21 -9.69 3.16
C ILE A 8 -4.78 -8.28 3.23
N GLN A 9 -4.02 -7.32 2.73
CA GLN A 9 -4.39 -5.92 2.63
C GLN A 9 -4.40 -5.48 1.17
N ILE A 10 -5.41 -4.71 0.80
CA ILE A 10 -5.62 -4.28 -0.59
C ILE A 10 -5.48 -2.76 -0.64
N PHE A 11 -4.68 -2.31 -1.59
CA PHE A 11 -4.40 -0.92 -1.87
C PHE A 11 -4.61 -0.62 -3.35
N GLN A 12 -4.71 0.65 -3.68
CA GLN A 12 -4.78 1.14 -5.06
C GLN A 12 -3.96 2.43 -5.16
N GLU A 13 -3.45 2.74 -6.35
CA GLU A 13 -2.86 4.06 -6.59
C GLU A 13 -3.92 5.16 -6.44
N LEU A 14 -3.52 6.39 -6.09
CA LEU A 14 -4.48 7.47 -5.80
C LEU A 14 -5.45 7.79 -6.94
N ASN A 15 -5.03 7.56 -8.19
CA ASN A 15 -5.88 7.70 -9.38
C ASN A 15 -6.04 6.38 -10.14
N GLY A 16 -5.64 5.26 -9.54
CA GLY A 16 -5.67 3.94 -10.17
C GLY A 16 -7.08 3.38 -10.22
N SER A 17 -7.36 2.52 -11.22
CA SER A 17 -8.57 1.70 -11.22
C SER A 17 -8.39 0.49 -10.30
N MET A 18 -9.48 -0.11 -9.83
CA MET A 18 -9.44 -1.38 -9.08
C MET A 18 -8.88 -2.56 -9.90
N GLU A 19 -8.68 -2.39 -11.21
CA GLU A 19 -8.10 -3.42 -12.08
C GLU A 19 -6.60 -3.62 -11.79
N GLU A 20 -5.92 -2.63 -11.22
CA GLU A 20 -4.50 -2.65 -10.85
C GLU A 20 -4.31 -2.57 -9.33
N ALA A 21 -5.04 -3.41 -8.59
CA ALA A 21 -4.94 -3.45 -7.14
C ALA A 21 -3.56 -3.95 -6.67
N ILE A 22 -3.01 -3.26 -5.67
CA ILE A 22 -1.78 -3.65 -4.98
C ILE A 22 -2.17 -4.47 -3.75
N VAL A 23 -1.50 -5.60 -3.54
CA VAL A 23 -1.79 -6.51 -2.43
C VAL A 23 -0.58 -6.60 -1.50
N GLY A 24 -0.78 -6.27 -0.22
CA GLY A 24 0.19 -6.47 0.84
C GLY A 24 -0.18 -7.69 1.68
N VAL A 25 0.81 -8.52 2.02
CA VAL A 25 0.61 -9.69 2.88
C VAL A 25 1.72 -9.78 3.93
N VAL A 26 1.40 -10.33 5.10
CA VAL A 26 2.39 -10.55 6.17
C VAL A 26 3.20 -11.84 5.94
N GLY A 27 2.69 -12.77 5.12
CA GLY A 27 3.39 -14.02 4.79
C GLY A 27 3.14 -14.45 3.34
N VAL A 28 4.20 -14.88 2.66
CA VAL A 28 4.19 -15.18 1.22
C VAL A 28 3.13 -16.20 0.78
N LEU A 29 2.80 -17.17 1.64
CA LEU A 29 1.76 -18.18 1.38
C LEU A 29 0.37 -17.59 1.16
N GLN A 30 0.13 -16.37 1.66
CA GLN A 30 -1.16 -15.69 1.48
C GLN A 30 -1.40 -15.29 0.02
N PHE A 31 -0.35 -15.13 -0.80
CA PHE A 31 -0.51 -14.91 -2.24
C PHE A 31 -1.09 -16.14 -2.92
N ASP A 32 -0.57 -17.34 -2.62
CA ASP A 32 -1.07 -18.60 -3.19
C ASP A 32 -2.53 -18.85 -2.80
N VAL A 33 -2.88 -18.56 -1.54
CA VAL A 33 -4.26 -18.67 -1.04
C VAL A 33 -5.17 -17.68 -1.79
N LEU A 34 -4.74 -16.43 -1.96
CA LEU A 34 -5.52 -15.42 -2.67
C LEU A 34 -5.79 -15.84 -4.12
N GLU A 35 -4.75 -16.26 -4.84
CA GLU A 35 -4.87 -16.72 -6.23
C GLU A 35 -5.82 -17.92 -6.33
N TYR A 36 -5.65 -18.92 -5.46
CA TYR A 36 -6.52 -20.09 -5.42
C TYR A 36 -8.00 -19.72 -5.24
N ARG A 37 -8.30 -18.80 -4.31
CA ARG A 37 -9.68 -18.38 -4.02
C ARG A 37 -10.28 -17.60 -5.19
N LEU A 38 -9.56 -16.63 -5.75
CA LEU A 38 -10.04 -15.85 -6.89
C LEU A 38 -10.36 -16.75 -8.10
N LYS A 39 -9.49 -17.73 -8.36
CA LYS A 39 -9.70 -18.68 -9.45
C LYS A 39 -10.85 -19.65 -9.20
N ASN A 40 -10.93 -20.23 -8.00
CA ASN A 40 -11.87 -21.33 -7.74
C ASN A 40 -13.26 -20.85 -7.32
N GLU A 41 -13.34 -19.83 -6.44
CA GLU A 41 -14.59 -19.27 -5.92
C GLU A 41 -15.20 -18.27 -6.91
N TYR A 42 -14.39 -17.40 -7.52
CA TYR A 42 -14.89 -16.27 -8.33
C TYR A 42 -14.65 -16.42 -9.84
N LYS A 43 -13.95 -17.48 -10.29
CA LYS A 43 -13.59 -17.71 -11.70
C LYS A 43 -12.80 -16.56 -12.33
N VAL A 44 -12.04 -15.83 -11.50
CA VAL A 44 -11.17 -14.73 -11.94
C VAL A 44 -9.75 -15.27 -12.12
N ASN A 45 -9.17 -15.05 -13.29
CA ASN A 45 -7.74 -15.27 -13.50
C ASN A 45 -7.00 -13.96 -13.22
N ILE A 46 -6.01 -14.01 -12.34
CA ILE A 46 -5.15 -12.88 -12.02
C ILE A 46 -3.73 -13.13 -12.50
N ARG A 47 -2.97 -12.06 -12.72
CA ARG A 47 -1.52 -12.09 -12.88
C ARG A 47 -0.93 -11.23 -11.76
N MET A 48 -0.02 -11.81 -10.98
CA MET A 48 0.67 -11.09 -9.93
C MET A 48 2.04 -10.64 -10.43
N GLU A 49 2.40 -9.40 -10.13
CA GLU A 49 3.72 -8.83 -10.39
C GLU A 49 4.29 -8.30 -9.08
N THR A 50 5.51 -8.71 -8.75
CA THR A 50 6.18 -8.24 -7.54
C THR A 50 6.63 -6.80 -7.74
N LEU A 51 6.27 -5.94 -6.79
CA LEU A 51 6.75 -4.56 -6.74
C LEU A 51 8.07 -4.48 -5.95
N PRO A 52 8.99 -3.57 -6.29
CA PRO A 52 10.29 -3.43 -5.62
C PRO A 52 10.21 -2.71 -4.26
N HIS A 53 9.01 -2.43 -3.75
CA HIS A 53 8.84 -1.67 -2.51
C HIS A 53 8.87 -2.61 -1.31
N GLU A 54 9.78 -2.35 -0.39
CA GLU A 54 9.98 -3.17 0.81
C GLU A 54 9.35 -2.51 2.05
N TYR A 55 9.05 -1.22 1.98
CA TYR A 55 8.55 -0.43 3.11
C TYR A 55 7.23 0.24 2.77
N ILE A 56 6.33 0.29 3.76
CA ILE A 56 5.04 0.96 3.66
C ILE A 56 4.81 1.80 4.92
N ARG A 57 4.33 3.03 4.76
CA ARG A 57 4.01 3.93 5.88
C ARG A 57 2.67 4.61 5.67
N TRP A 58 1.90 4.77 6.74
CA TRP A 58 0.70 5.59 6.74
C TRP A 58 1.06 7.07 6.72
N ILE A 59 0.26 7.88 6.02
CA ILE A 59 0.27 9.33 6.20
C ILE A 59 -0.70 9.64 7.33
N GLU A 60 -0.19 10.08 8.48
CA GLU A 60 -1.04 10.37 9.65
C GLU A 60 -1.83 11.67 9.51
N ASN A 61 -1.40 12.55 8.62
CA ASN A 61 -2.06 13.81 8.37
C ASN A 61 -3.40 13.58 7.66
N GLU A 62 -4.51 13.95 8.31
CA GLU A 62 -5.85 13.80 7.71
C GLU A 62 -6.08 14.75 6.51
N ASP A 63 -5.55 15.97 6.58
CA ASP A 63 -5.81 17.03 5.58
C ASP A 63 -4.68 17.22 4.57
N LEU A 64 -3.64 16.38 4.60
CA LEU A 64 -2.51 16.49 3.69
C LEU A 64 -2.81 15.79 2.38
N ASP A 65 -2.81 16.53 1.28
CA ASP A 65 -2.91 15.94 -0.07
C ASP A 65 -1.54 15.31 -0.44
N PRO A 66 -1.46 13.98 -0.59
CA PRO A 66 -0.19 13.32 -0.91
C PRO A 66 0.39 13.75 -2.26
N LYS A 67 -0.44 14.29 -3.17
CA LYS A 67 0.01 14.80 -4.48
C LYS A 67 0.87 16.05 -4.38
N THR A 68 0.85 16.72 -3.23
CA THR A 68 1.64 17.93 -2.97
C THR A 68 3.01 17.63 -2.37
N LEU A 69 3.29 16.37 -2.05
CA LEU A 69 4.55 15.95 -1.44
C LEU A 69 5.69 15.93 -2.45
N ASP A 70 6.85 16.42 -2.03
CA ASP A 70 8.10 16.25 -2.76
C ASP A 70 8.71 14.89 -2.41
N LEU A 71 8.55 13.93 -3.31
CA LEU A 71 8.92 12.54 -3.12
C LEU A 71 9.88 12.08 -4.22
N THR A 72 10.70 11.08 -3.91
CA THR A 72 11.54 10.43 -4.93
C THR A 72 10.67 9.68 -5.94
N SER A 73 11.15 9.55 -7.19
CA SER A 73 10.38 8.94 -8.28
C SER A 73 10.02 7.46 -8.08
N ASP A 74 10.75 6.78 -7.21
CA ASP A 74 10.57 5.40 -6.78
C ASP A 74 9.68 5.27 -5.52
N THR A 75 9.15 6.38 -4.99
CA THR A 75 8.13 6.38 -3.93
C THR A 75 6.75 6.44 -4.59
N ARG A 76 5.84 5.56 -4.17
CA ARG A 76 4.45 5.57 -4.67
C ARG A 76 3.46 6.01 -3.60
N CYS A 77 2.52 6.86 -3.99
CA CYS A 77 1.35 7.19 -3.19
C CYS A 77 0.21 6.23 -3.51
N ILE A 78 -0.31 5.57 -2.49
CA ILE A 78 -1.40 4.61 -2.58
C ILE A 78 -2.46 4.93 -1.53
N GLN A 79 -3.60 4.25 -1.61
CA GLN A 79 -4.68 4.34 -0.62
C GLN A 79 -5.24 2.95 -0.33
N ASP A 80 -5.71 2.74 0.90
CA ASP A 80 -6.50 1.55 1.24
C ASP A 80 -7.95 1.67 0.74
N LEU A 81 -8.74 0.62 0.94
CA LEU A 81 -10.16 0.60 0.56
C LEU A 81 -11.05 1.58 1.37
N LYS A 82 -10.53 2.18 2.44
CA LYS A 82 -11.21 3.20 3.24
C LYS A 82 -10.80 4.62 2.82
N GLY A 83 -9.89 4.77 1.86
CA GLY A 83 -9.38 6.06 1.39
C GLY A 83 -8.24 6.64 2.25
N ASN A 84 -7.68 5.86 3.17
CA ASN A 84 -6.53 6.30 3.95
C ASN A 84 -5.27 6.24 3.07
N HIS A 85 -4.47 7.30 3.07
CA HIS A 85 -3.28 7.40 2.24
C HIS A 85 -2.05 6.72 2.87
N LEU A 86 -1.26 6.06 2.03
CA LEU A 86 0.02 5.47 2.39
C LEU A 86 1.09 5.77 1.34
N LEU A 87 2.34 5.64 1.75
CA LEU A 87 3.50 5.69 0.88
C LEU A 87 4.19 4.33 0.85
N LEU A 88 4.52 3.87 -0.35
CA LEU A 88 5.40 2.73 -0.59
C LEU A 88 6.81 3.25 -0.91
N PHE A 89 7.81 2.66 -0.26
CA PHE A 89 9.21 3.02 -0.44
C PHE A 89 10.06 1.80 -0.78
N VAL A 90 11.07 2.00 -1.61
CA VAL A 90 12.06 0.97 -1.95
C VAL A 90 13.19 0.85 -0.92
N SER A 91 13.42 1.88 -0.10
CA SER A 91 14.44 1.86 0.96
C SER A 91 14.13 2.84 2.11
N GLU A 92 14.80 2.66 3.26
CA GLU A 92 14.72 3.58 4.41
C GLU A 92 15.26 4.99 4.09
N TRP A 93 16.20 5.09 3.15
CA TRP A 93 16.70 6.38 2.72
C TRP A 93 15.58 7.22 2.07
N ASN A 94 14.72 6.60 1.26
CA ASN A 94 13.57 7.31 0.66
C ASN A 94 12.59 7.82 1.74
N ILE A 95 12.42 7.08 2.84
CA ILE A 95 11.58 7.50 3.98
C ILE A 95 12.16 8.76 4.61
N THR A 96 13.47 8.75 4.87
CA THR A 96 14.18 9.88 5.48
C THR A 96 14.11 11.11 4.58
N TRP A 97 14.37 10.91 3.28
CA TRP A 97 14.29 11.97 2.27
C TRP A 97 12.90 12.63 2.23
N ALA A 98 11.84 11.82 2.21
CA ALA A 98 10.47 12.32 2.21
C ALA A 98 10.15 13.14 3.47
N ALA A 99 10.62 12.71 4.65
CA ALA A 99 10.43 13.44 5.90
C ALA A 99 11.21 14.77 5.95
N GLU A 100 12.42 14.81 5.39
CA GLU A 100 13.25 16.03 5.34
C GLU A 100 12.68 17.07 4.37
N HIS A 101 12.16 16.64 3.21
CA HIS A 101 11.65 17.53 2.16
C HIS A 101 10.20 17.98 2.41
N ASN A 102 9.49 17.29 3.30
CA ASN A 102 8.12 17.61 3.67
C ASN A 102 8.01 17.70 5.20
N PRO A 103 8.43 18.82 5.83
CA PRO A 103 8.45 18.94 7.30
C PRO A 103 7.10 18.74 8.00
N GLN A 104 6.00 18.90 7.26
CA GLN A 104 4.64 18.66 7.72
C GLN A 104 4.21 17.18 7.70
N LEU A 105 4.93 16.34 6.96
CA LEU A 105 4.60 14.94 6.74
C LEU A 105 4.88 14.13 8.01
N LYS A 106 3.84 13.45 8.49
CA LYS A 106 3.93 12.51 9.62
C LYS A 106 3.68 11.10 9.10
N LEU A 107 4.67 10.24 9.29
CA LEU A 107 4.64 8.86 8.86
C LEU A 107 4.58 7.92 10.06
N SER A 108 3.76 6.87 9.96
CA SER A 108 3.76 5.77 10.92
C SER A 108 3.91 4.40 10.30
N GLU A 109 4.49 3.50 11.10
CA GLU A 109 4.68 2.10 10.75
C GLU A 109 3.36 1.39 10.47
N PHE A 110 3.42 0.40 9.59
CA PHE A 110 2.27 -0.43 9.29
C PHE A 110 1.92 -1.31 10.51
N GLY A 111 0.76 -1.03 11.12
CA GLY A 111 0.33 -1.64 12.39
C GLY A 111 0.30 -0.68 13.58
N GLY A 112 0.87 0.54 13.44
CA GLY A 112 0.78 1.61 14.43
C GLY A 112 -0.33 2.63 14.17
N ALA A 113 -0.84 2.71 12.94
CA ALA A 113 -1.88 3.67 12.57
C ALA A 113 -3.29 3.18 12.95
N LYS A 114 -3.98 4.01 13.75
CA LYS A 114 -5.41 4.02 14.08
C LYS A 114 -6.13 2.66 14.08
N MET A 115 -6.22 2.06 15.27
CA MET A 115 -7.42 1.31 15.67
C MET A 115 -8.60 2.26 15.86
#